data_AF-A0A1F8PL87-F1
#
_entry.id   AF-A0A1F8PL87-F1
#
_cell.length_a   1.000
_cell.length_b   1.000
_cell.length_c   1.000
_cell.angle_alpha   90.00
_cell.angle_beta   90.00
_cell.angle_gamma   90.00
#
_symmetry.space_group_name_H-M   'P 1'
#
loop_
_entity.id
_entity.type
_entity.pdbx_description
1 polymer ?
#
loop_
_entity_poly.entity_id
_entity_poly.type
_entity_poly.pdbx_seq_one_letter_code
_entity_poly.pdbx_strand_id
1 'polypeptide(L)'
;MTKKVIQVPVDEELLKNLNSLSKKQRKTRSEVIREACVIYLARAKKEEMDKASREGYLRIPEDPDAGELGALLLAEVLPKEDGNAPR
;
A
#
# COMPACT_ATOMS: atom_id res chain seq x y z
N MET A 1 9.02 26.36 -2.67
CA MET A 1 7.57 26.25 -2.91
C MET A 1 6.81 27.17 -1.97
N THR A 2 5.84 27.91 -2.49
CA THR A 2 5.03 28.87 -1.72
C THR A 2 4.04 28.12 -0.83
N LYS A 3 4.08 28.34 0.49
CA LYS A 3 3.13 27.73 1.42
C LYS A 3 1.79 28.48 1.31
N LYS A 4 0.70 27.76 1.06
CA LYS A 4 -0.66 28.29 1.11
C LYS A 4 -1.23 28.07 2.52
N VAL A 5 -1.99 29.04 3.01
CA VAL A 5 -2.71 28.94 4.28
C VAL A 5 -4.16 28.60 3.98
N ILE A 6 -4.69 27.61 4.70
CA ILE A 6 -6.08 27.18 4.62
C ILE A 6 -6.71 27.26 6.01
N GLN A 7 -8.01 27.49 6.08
CA GLN A 7 -8.79 27.35 7.29
C GLN A 7 -9.61 26.06 7.19
N VAL A 8 -9.52 25.22 8.21
CA VAL A 8 -10.23 23.93 8.25
C VAL A 8 -10.90 23.83 9.63
N PRO A 9 -12.22 23.60 9.71
CA PRO A 9 -12.88 23.33 10.97
C PRO A 9 -12.37 22.00 11.53
N VAL A 10 -12.10 21.96 12.83
CA VAL A 10 -11.54 20.80 13.52
C VAL A 10 -12.27 20.62 14.83
N ASP A 11 -12.54 19.37 15.19
CA ASP A 11 -13.09 19.04 16.49
C ASP A 11 -12.15 19.49 17.63
N GLU A 12 -12.74 19.90 18.76
CA GLU A 12 -12.00 20.44 19.90
C GLU A 12 -11.05 19.41 20.52
N GLU A 13 -11.47 18.15 20.60
CA GLU A 13 -10.65 17.06 21.13
C GLU A 13 -9.44 16.81 20.22
N LEU A 14 -9.67 16.77 18.91
CA LEU A 14 -8.60 16.61 17.93
C LEU A 14 -7.59 17.76 18.03
N LEU A 15 -8.08 19.00 18.18
CA LEU A 15 -7.20 20.16 18.36
C LEU A 15 -6.37 20.06 19.66
N LYS A 16 -6.97 19.62 20.78
CA LYS A 16 -6.26 19.38 22.05
C LYS A 16 -5.16 18.34 21.87
N ASN A 17 -5.45 17.22 21.20
CA ASN A 17 -4.51 16.15 20.94
C ASN A 17 -3.33 16.61 20.07
N LEU A 18 -3.61 17.36 18.98
CA LEU A 18 -2.58 17.93 18.12
C LEU A 18 -1.68 18.92 18.87
N ASN A 19 -2.25 19.75 19.75
CA ASN A 19 -1.47 20.69 20.57
C ASN A 19 -0.58 19.95 21.58
N SER A 20 -1.11 18.91 22.24
CA SER A 20 -0.35 18.10 23.19
C SER A 20 0.83 17.40 22.50
N LEU A 21 0.58 16.80 21.34
CA LEU A 21 1.61 16.12 20.54
C LEU A 21 2.69 17.09 20.03
N SER A 22 2.27 18.25 19.55
CA SER A 22 3.17 19.34 19.13
C SER A 22 4.14 19.74 20.24
N LYS A 23 3.64 19.93 21.47
CA LYS A 23 4.47 20.23 22.66
C LYS A 23 5.44 19.09 22.97
N LYS A 24 4.95 17.85 23.01
CA LYS A 24 5.75 16.65 23.33
C LYS A 24 6.90 16.45 22.34
N GLN A 25 6.65 16.70 21.05
CA GLN A 25 7.63 16.48 19.98
C GLN A 25 8.46 17.72 19.61
N ARG A 26 8.22 18.88 20.26
CA ARG A 26 8.82 20.18 19.90
C ARG A 26 8.66 20.54 18.41
N LYS A 27 7.54 20.13 17.80
CA LYS A 27 7.17 20.47 16.41
C LYS A 27 6.06 21.51 16.43
N THR A 28 5.97 22.36 15.41
CA THR A 28 4.78 23.21 15.25
C THR A 28 3.56 22.34 14.91
N ARG A 29 2.37 22.79 15.30
CA ARG A 29 1.11 22.11 14.95
C ARG A 29 0.98 21.90 13.44
N SER A 30 1.41 22.87 12.63
CA SER A 30 1.36 22.76 11.17
C SER A 30 2.30 21.70 10.62
N GLU A 31 3.42 21.39 11.29
CA GLU A 31 4.28 20.26 10.93
C GLU A 31 3.59 18.92 11.20
N VAL A 32 3.02 18.78 12.41
CA VAL A 32 2.27 17.57 12.79
C VAL A 32 1.12 17.31 11.82
N ILE A 33 0.35 18.35 11.47
CA ILE A 33 -0.77 18.24 10.51
C ILE A 33 -0.25 17.83 9.13
N ARG A 34 0.83 18.45 8.62
CA ARG A 34 1.38 18.08 7.32
C ARG A 34 1.85 16.63 7.28
N GLU A 35 2.53 16.18 8.33
CA GLU A 35 3.00 14.80 8.45
C GLU A 35 1.83 13.81 8.42
N ALA A 36 0.76 14.10 9.17
CA ALA A 36 -0.47 13.30 9.14
C ALA A 36 -1.12 13.28 7.75
N CYS A 37 -1.21 14.42 7.06
CA CYS A 37 -1.75 14.50 5.71
C CYS A 37 -0.93 13.67 4.71
N VAL A 38 0.40 13.72 4.78
CA VAL A 38 1.28 12.94 3.89
C VAL A 38 1.05 11.44 4.11
N ILE A 39 1.01 10.98 5.36
CA ILE A 39 0.76 9.58 5.70
C ILE A 39 -0.62 9.13 5.19
N TYR A 40 -1.65 9.94 5.41
CA TYR A 40 -3.01 9.63 4.98
C TYR A 40 -3.12 9.53 3.46
N LEU A 41 -2.56 10.49 2.72
CA LEU A 41 -2.58 10.48 1.25
C LEU A 41 -1.83 9.27 0.67
N ALA A 42 -0.69 8.90 1.26
CA ALA A 42 0.05 7.71 0.85
C ALA A 42 -0.75 6.43 1.07
N ARG A 43 -1.43 6.33 2.23
CA ARG A 43 -2.32 5.20 2.55
C ARG A 43 -3.50 5.14 1.59
N ALA A 44 -4.19 6.26 1.36
CA ALA A 44 -5.33 6.33 0.44
C ALA A 44 -4.93 5.93 -0.98
N LYS A 45 -3.79 6.41 -1.47
CA LYS A 45 -3.26 6.02 -2.80
C LYS A 45 -3.00 4.51 -2.88
N LYS A 46 -2.46 3.92 -1.81
CA LYS A 46 -2.24 2.47 -1.76
C LYS A 46 -3.57 1.70 -1.79
N GLU A 47 -4.54 2.10 -0.97
CA GLU A 47 -5.86 1.47 -0.93
C GLU A 47 -6.58 1.54 -2.29
N GLU A 48 -6.44 2.65 -3.02
CA GLU A 48 -7.00 2.77 -4.38
C GLU A 48 -6.29 1.85 -5.38
N MET A 49 -4.96 1.68 -5.30
CA MET A 49 -4.25 0.71 -6.14
C MET A 49 -4.66 -0.74 -5.81
N ASP A 50 -4.87 -1.06 -4.53
CA ASP A 50 -5.32 -2.39 -4.10
C ASP A 50 -6.74 -2.69 -4.63
N LYS A 51 -7.64 -1.70 -4.63
CA LYS A 51 -8.98 -1.81 -5.25
C LYS A 51 -8.89 -2.00 -6.76
N ALA A 52 -8.12 -1.17 -7.46
CA ALA A 52 -7.93 -1.30 -8.90
C ALA A 52 -7.34 -2.67 -9.29
N SER A 53 -6.45 -3.21 -8.46
CA SER A 53 -5.87 -4.54 -8.64
C SER A 53 -6.93 -5.63 -8.46
N ARG A 54 -7.77 -5.56 -7.42
CA ARG A 54 -8.91 -6.50 -7.23
C ARG A 54 -9.91 -6.46 -8.37
N GLU A 55 -10.23 -5.27 -8.88
CA GLU A 55 -11.14 -5.13 -10.03
C GLU A 55 -10.51 -5.67 -11.32
N GLY A 56 -9.19 -5.59 -11.47
CA GLY A 56 -8.44 -6.21 -12.56
C GLY A 56 -8.48 -7.74 -12.51
N TYR A 57 -8.24 -8.35 -11.34
CA TYR A 57 -8.34 -9.80 -11.13
C TYR A 57 -9.77 -10.34 -11.28
N LEU A 58 -10.79 -9.58 -10.87
CA LEU A 58 -12.20 -9.97 -11.08
C LEU A 58 -12.64 -9.85 -12.55
N ARG A 59 -11.98 -9.01 -13.36
CA ARG A 59 -12.30 -8.80 -14.78
C ARG A 59 -11.65 -9.80 -15.72
N ILE A 60 -10.54 -10.41 -15.31
CA ILE A 60 -9.81 -11.40 -16.09
C ILE A 60 -9.91 -12.69 -15.29
N PRO A 61 -10.88 -13.58 -15.57
CA PRO A 61 -10.74 -14.96 -15.13
C PRO A 61 -9.40 -15.44 -15.67
N GLU A 62 -8.51 -15.91 -14.81
CA GLU A 62 -7.34 -16.64 -15.28
C GLU A 62 -7.86 -17.79 -16.14
N ASP A 63 -7.51 -17.77 -17.43
CA ASP A 63 -7.84 -18.85 -18.35
C ASP A 63 -7.16 -20.11 -17.82
N PRO A 64 -7.90 -21.13 -17.35
CA PRO A 64 -7.31 -22.32 -16.76
C PRO A 64 -6.32 -23.00 -17.74
N ASP A 65 -6.55 -22.86 -19.05
CA ASP A 65 -5.69 -23.43 -20.09
C ASP A 65 -4.32 -22.74 -20.15
N ALA A 66 -4.22 -21.46 -19.75
CA ALA A 66 -2.95 -20.73 -19.67
C ALA A 66 -2.06 -21.23 -18.52
N GLY A 67 -2.67 -21.65 -17.40
CA GLY A 67 -1.97 -22.29 -16.30
C GLY A 67 -1.45 -23.69 -16.67
N GLU A 68 -2.24 -24.45 -17.42
CA GLU A 68 -1.86 -25.79 -17.90
C GLU A 68 -0.72 -25.75 -18.92
N LEU A 69 -0.76 -24.81 -19.88
CA LEU A 69 0.32 -24.61 -20.85
C LEU A 69 1.63 -24.18 -20.18
N GLY A 70 1.55 -23.31 -19.16
CA GLY A 70 2.70 -22.91 -18.36
C GLY A 70 3.31 -24.09 -17.59
N ALA A 71 2.48 -24.95 -17.00
CA ALA A 71 2.94 -26.13 -16.27
C ALA A 71 3.59 -27.17 -17.20
N LEU A 72 3.06 -27.36 -18.41
CA LEU A 72 3.62 -28.28 -19.41
C LEU A 72 4.99 -27.80 -19.93
N LEU A 73 5.12 -26.51 -20.25
CA LEU A 73 6.41 -25.91 -20.64
C LEU A 73 7.44 -25.99 -19.50
N LEU A 74 7.02 -25.78 -18.26
CA LEU A 74 7.90 -25.90 -17.10
C LEU A 74 8.36 -27.36 -16.89
N ALA A 75 7.47 -28.33 -17.12
CA ALA A 75 7.78 -29.76 -17.06
C ALA A 75 8.71 -30.22 -18.20
N GLU A 76 8.70 -29.52 -19.35
CA GLU A 76 9.57 -29.81 -20.49
C GLU A 76 10.97 -29.19 -20.34
N VAL A 77 11.08 -28.04 -19.67
CA VAL A 77 12.35 -27.30 -19.50
C VAL A 77 13.09 -27.70 -18.20
N LEU A 78 12.38 -28.16 -17.16
CA LEU A 78 13.04 -28.63 -15.94
C LEU A 78 13.72 -29.99 -16.18
N PRO A 79 15.04 -30.11 -15.97
CA PRO A 79 15.64 -31.43 -15.90
C PRO A 79 14.98 -32.19 -14.74
N LYS A 80 14.57 -33.44 -14.99
CA LYS A 80 14.07 -34.31 -13.92
C LYS A 80 15.09 -34.28 -12.80
N GLU A 81 14.72 -33.76 -11.63
CA GLU A 81 15.49 -34.03 -10.43
C GLU A 81 15.39 -35.54 -10.22
N ASP A 82 16.41 -36.25 -10.68
CA ASP A 82 16.63 -37.62 -10.28
C ASP A 82 16.84 -37.57 -8.77
N GLY A 83 15.79 -37.96 -8.05
CA GLY A 83 15.84 -38.22 -6.63
C GLY A 83 16.88 -39.31 -6.36
N ASN A 84 18.14 -38.91 -6.26
CA ASN A 84 19.18 -39.68 -5.61
C ASN A 84 19.66 -38.89 -4.40
N ALA A 85 18.92 -39.06 -3.31
CA ALA A 85 19.56 -39.03 -2.02
C ALA A 85 20.43 -40.30 -1.90
N PRO A 86 21.73 -40.14 -1.63
CA PRO A 86 22.32 -41.00 -0.63
C PRO A 86 23.05 -40.17 0.43
N ARG A 87 22.71 -40.51 1.68
CA ARG A 87 23.40 -40.39 2.97
C ARG A 87 24.73 -39.64 3.02
#